data_AF-A0A0F9V090-F1
#
_entry.id   AF-A0A0F9V090-F1
#
_cell.length_a   1.000
_cell.length_b   1.000
_cell.length_c   1.000
_cell.angle_alpha   90.00
_cell.angle_beta   90.00
_cell.angle_gamma   90.00
#
_symmetry.space_group_name_H-M   'P 1'
#
loop_
_entity.id
_entity.type
_entity.pdbx_description
1 polymer ?
#
loop_
_entity_poly.entity_id
_entity_poly.type
_entity_poly.pdbx_seq_one_letter_code
_entity_poly.pdbx_strand_id
1 'polypeptide(L)'
;MSLDLGLITFIPGPGDYQRTALWGFGADPGVLSGIDKLTQKVVMLLLSDQGTDILNPGLGGGLKSLIGKTMDKPHIAGMMTAIGNSVTTVERQIFNLQAGEPVSLSETLLSLTLIQASYVKALTTIFIEVRLVNAEGVFSLVGILV
;
A
#
# COMPACT_ATOMS: atom_id res chain seq x y z
N MET A 1 -7.35 6.68 28.98
CA MET A 1 -8.20 6.57 27.78
C MET A 1 -7.26 6.34 26.63
N SER A 2 -7.02 5.08 26.27
CA SER A 2 -6.03 4.68 25.26
C SER A 2 -6.67 4.86 23.88
N LEU A 3 -6.11 5.77 23.08
CA LEU A 3 -6.48 5.95 21.68
C LEU A 3 -5.59 5.00 20.86
N ASP A 4 -6.21 3.95 20.35
CA ASP A 4 -5.60 3.00 19.43
C ASP A 4 -5.38 3.71 18.08
N LEU A 5 -4.11 3.85 17.69
CA LEU A 5 -3.67 4.60 16.51
C LEU A 5 -3.62 3.65 15.30
N GLY A 6 -4.31 4.02 14.21
CA GLY A 6 -4.10 3.46 12.87
C GLY A 6 -5.05 2.32 12.48
N LEU A 7 -6.35 2.59 12.35
CA LEU A 7 -7.30 1.61 11.80
C LEU A 7 -7.31 1.66 10.27
N ILE A 8 -6.65 0.71 9.61
CA ILE A 8 -6.83 0.45 8.17
C ILE A 8 -8.24 -0.13 7.99
N THR A 9 -9.13 0.63 7.34
CA THR A 9 -10.55 0.24 7.17
C THR A 9 -10.82 -0.05 5.70
N PHE A 10 -11.32 -1.25 5.41
CA PHE A 10 -11.66 -1.72 4.06
C PHE A 10 -13.17 -1.54 3.80
N ILE A 11 -13.54 -0.97 2.64
CA ILE A 11 -14.94 -0.78 2.23
C ILE A 11 -15.36 -1.97 1.33
N PRO A 12 -16.40 -2.75 1.68
CA PRO A 12 -16.80 -3.92 0.90
C PRO A 12 -17.53 -3.55 -0.41
N GLY A 13 -17.17 -4.23 -1.51
CA GLY A 13 -17.92 -4.25 -2.78
C GLY A 13 -18.59 -5.61 -3.03
N PRO A 14 -19.73 -5.68 -3.73
CA PRO A 14 -20.45 -6.92 -3.96
C PRO A 14 -19.85 -7.70 -5.14
N GLY A 15 -19.38 -8.92 -4.88
CA GLY A 15 -18.83 -9.82 -5.88
C GLY A 15 -17.59 -10.52 -5.35
N ASP A 16 -17.74 -11.80 -5.03
CA ASP A 16 -16.71 -12.70 -4.52
C ASP A 16 -15.36 -12.54 -5.22
N TYR A 17 -14.44 -11.74 -4.67
CA TYR A 17 -12.95 -11.86 -4.71
C TYR A 17 -12.26 -10.83 -3.78
N GLN A 18 -12.97 -10.28 -2.78
CA GLN A 18 -12.33 -9.42 -1.78
C GLN A 18 -11.85 -10.28 -0.60
N ARG A 19 -10.60 -10.76 -0.66
CA ARG A 19 -9.93 -11.25 0.54
C ARG A 19 -9.65 -10.06 1.46
N THR A 20 -10.47 -9.91 2.49
CA THR A 20 -10.24 -8.96 3.58
C THR A 20 -9.06 -9.45 4.43
N ALA A 21 -7.89 -8.85 4.25
CA ALA A 21 -6.78 -9.07 5.18
C ALA A 21 -7.04 -8.27 6.47
N LEU A 22 -7.65 -8.92 7.45
CA LEU A 22 -7.76 -8.42 8.82
C LEU A 22 -6.37 -8.52 9.48
N TRP A 23 -5.61 -7.42 9.46
CA TRP A 23 -4.36 -7.30 10.21
C TRP A 23 -4.70 -7.02 11.68
N GLY A 24 -5.06 -8.06 12.43
CA GLY A 24 -5.26 -8.01 13.88
C GLY A 24 -4.05 -8.54 14.63
N PHE A 25 -3.65 -7.88 15.73
CA PHE A 25 -2.64 -8.35 16.70
C PHE A 25 -3.17 -9.54 17.54
N GLY A 26 -3.69 -10.58 16.89
CA GLY A 26 -4.28 -11.74 17.57
C GLY A 26 -4.25 -13.05 16.77
N ALA A 27 -3.62 -13.07 15.60
CA ALA A 27 -3.37 -14.30 14.85
C ALA A 27 -1.91 -14.72 15.04
N ASP A 28 -1.68 -15.99 15.32
CA ASP A 28 -0.34 -16.58 15.23
C ASP A 28 0.31 -16.18 13.90
N PRO A 29 1.64 -15.96 13.85
CA PRO A 29 2.32 -15.58 12.62
C PRO A 29 2.08 -16.64 11.53
N GLY A 30 1.16 -16.34 10.62
CA GLY A 30 0.81 -17.19 9.49
C GLY A 30 1.77 -16.98 8.34
N VAL A 31 2.06 -18.04 7.60
CA VAL A 31 2.79 -17.93 6.33
C VAL A 31 1.86 -17.31 5.29
N LEU A 32 2.19 -16.10 4.83
CA LEU A 32 1.49 -15.46 3.72
C LEU A 32 1.96 -16.04 2.39
N SER A 33 1.03 -16.23 1.47
CA SER A 33 1.30 -16.75 0.12
C SER A 33 0.45 -16.04 -0.93
N GLY A 34 0.87 -16.15 -2.18
CA GLY A 34 0.13 -15.59 -3.32
C GLY A 34 -0.10 -14.08 -3.23
N ILE A 35 -1.31 -13.65 -3.57
CA ILE A 35 -1.65 -12.23 -3.63
C ILE A 35 -1.57 -11.52 -2.27
N ASP A 36 -1.79 -12.24 -1.17
CA ASP A 36 -1.75 -11.67 0.18
C ASP A 36 -0.31 -11.29 0.57
N LYS A 37 0.67 -12.13 0.20
CA LYS A 37 2.10 -11.84 0.38
C LYS A 37 2.57 -10.68 -0.51
N LEU A 38 2.12 -10.66 -1.77
CA LEU A 38 2.41 -9.54 -2.67
C LEU A 38 1.83 -8.23 -2.13
N THR A 39 0.58 -8.27 -1.66
CA THR A 39 -0.10 -7.14 -1.02
C THR A 39 0.69 -6.61 0.17
N GLN A 40 1.14 -7.49 1.07
CA GLN A 40 1.97 -7.09 2.20
C GLN A 40 3.26 -6.40 1.74
N LYS A 41 3.99 -6.99 0.78
CA LYS A 41 5.25 -6.43 0.25
C LYS A 41 5.03 -5.01 -0.31
N VAL A 42 3.94 -4.81 -1.04
CA VAL A 42 3.58 -3.51 -1.63
C VAL A 42 3.24 -2.48 -0.56
N VAL A 43 2.39 -2.84 0.39
CA VAL A 43 2.00 -1.94 1.48
C VAL A 43 3.21 -1.55 2.33
N MET A 44 4.08 -2.51 2.64
CA MET A 44 5.30 -2.24 3.39
C MET A 44 6.22 -1.27 2.64
N LEU A 45 6.43 -1.46 1.33
CA LEU A 45 7.25 -0.55 0.53
C LEU A 45 6.62 0.84 0.41
N LEU A 46 5.29 0.93 0.21
CA LEU A 46 4.56 2.19 0.17
C LEU A 46 4.74 2.99 1.47
N LEU A 47 4.66 2.31 2.61
CA LEU A 47 4.79 2.88 3.95
C LEU A 47 6.24 2.95 4.46
N SER A 48 7.23 2.61 3.64
CA SER A 48 8.65 2.77 3.96
C SER A 48 9.23 4.01 3.30
N ASP A 49 10.13 4.69 4.00
CA ASP A 49 10.87 5.84 3.48
C ASP A 49 12.23 5.39 2.93
N GLN A 50 12.70 6.02 1.85
CA GLN A 50 14.05 5.75 1.32
C GLN A 50 15.11 6.08 2.38
N GLY A 51 16.14 5.24 2.45
CA GLY A 51 17.22 5.32 3.43
C GLY A 51 16.91 4.67 4.79
N THR A 52 15.71 4.12 5.00
CA THR A 52 15.37 3.42 6.26
C THR A 52 15.78 1.95 6.29
N ASP A 53 15.85 1.30 5.12
CA ASP A 53 16.43 -0.04 4.98
C ASP A 53 17.95 0.09 4.76
N ILE A 54 18.74 -0.44 5.71
CA ILE A 54 20.21 -0.42 5.67
C ILE A 54 20.74 -1.23 4.50
N LEU A 55 20.06 -2.31 4.13
CA LEU A 55 20.48 -3.21 3.06
C LEU A 55 20.09 -2.67 1.69
N ASN A 56 18.95 -1.97 1.62
CA ASN A 56 18.42 -1.41 0.38
C ASN A 56 17.96 0.04 0.56
N PRO A 57 18.90 0.99 0.73
CA PRO A 57 18.54 2.38 1.02
C PRO A 57 17.75 3.06 -0.13
N GLY A 58 17.79 2.50 -1.34
CA GLY A 58 16.99 2.97 -2.48
C GLY A 58 15.52 2.54 -2.48
N LEU A 59 15.09 1.67 -1.55
CA LEU A 59 13.71 1.20 -1.48
C LEU A 59 12.83 2.09 -0.60
N GLY A 60 11.57 2.22 -0.97
CA GLY A 60 10.57 3.00 -0.23
C GLY A 60 9.75 3.92 -1.12
N GLY A 61 8.46 3.99 -0.83
CA GLY A 61 7.47 4.85 -1.49
C GLY A 61 7.27 6.19 -0.79
N GLY A 62 7.64 6.33 0.49
CA GLY A 62 7.61 7.61 1.19
C GLY A 62 6.23 8.11 1.62
N LEU A 63 5.17 7.28 1.53
CA LEU A 63 3.83 7.69 1.96
C LEU A 63 3.76 7.94 3.47
N LYS A 64 4.63 7.30 4.24
CA LYS A 64 4.72 7.53 5.69
C LYS A 64 5.04 8.98 6.02
N SER A 65 5.82 9.67 5.19
CA SER A 65 6.10 11.10 5.36
C SER A 65 4.87 12.00 5.18
N LEU A 66 3.75 11.47 4.68
CA LEU A 66 2.48 12.19 4.54
C LEU A 66 1.57 12.02 5.76
N ILE A 67 1.85 11.02 6.61
CA ILE A 67 1.11 10.78 7.86
C ILE A 67 1.26 12.01 8.77
N GLY A 68 0.13 12.54 9.26
CA GLY A 68 0.13 13.59 10.29
C GLY A 68 0.56 14.99 9.81
N LYS A 69 0.73 15.22 8.51
CA LYS A 69 0.96 16.58 7.98
C LYS A 69 -0.35 17.37 7.94
N THR A 70 -0.36 18.55 8.56
CA THR A 70 -1.48 19.50 8.48
C THR A 70 -1.66 19.98 7.05
N MET A 71 -2.88 19.90 6.52
CA MET A 71 -3.14 20.22 5.12
C MET A 71 -3.96 21.48 4.93
N ASP A 72 -3.33 22.44 4.26
CA ASP A 72 -4.02 23.58 3.66
C ASP A 72 -4.35 23.29 2.19
N LYS A 73 -5.40 23.92 1.65
CA LYS A 73 -5.86 23.73 0.26
C LYS A 73 -4.75 23.69 -0.82
N PRO A 74 -3.73 24.57 -0.84
CA PRO A 74 -2.68 24.51 -1.85
C PRO A 74 -1.77 23.27 -1.74
N HIS A 75 -1.70 22.63 -0.57
CA HIS A 75 -0.87 21.44 -0.34
C HIS A 75 -1.52 20.15 -0.87
N ILE A 76 -2.85 20.13 -1.06
CA ILE A 76 -3.59 18.94 -1.49
C ILE A 76 -3.18 18.50 -2.89
N ALA A 77 -3.07 19.42 -3.85
CA ALA A 77 -2.71 19.07 -5.23
C ALA A 77 -1.29 18.46 -5.31
N GLY A 78 -0.31 19.09 -4.65
CA GLY A 78 1.06 18.58 -4.61
C GLY A 78 1.16 17.22 -3.92
N MET A 79 0.35 16.99 -2.89
CA MET A 79 0.27 15.69 -2.24
C MET A 79 -0.30 14.60 -3.14
N MET A 80 -1.36 14.88 -3.91
CA MET A 80 -1.93 13.91 -4.85
C MET A 80 -0.90 13.49 -5.89
N THR A 81 -0.10 14.44 -6.39
CA THR A 81 1.05 14.15 -7.25
C THR A 81 2.10 13.30 -6.53
N ALA A 82 2.42 13.61 -5.26
CA ALA A 82 3.35 12.83 -4.47
C ALA A 82 2.88 11.37 -4.30
N ILE A 83 1.60 11.16 -3.98
CA ILE A 83 1.01 9.82 -3.84
C ILE A 83 1.11 9.04 -5.16
N GLY A 84 0.75 9.66 -6.29
CA GLY A 84 0.91 9.03 -7.60
C GLY A 84 2.35 8.64 -7.90
N ASN A 85 3.31 9.52 -7.60
CA ASN A 85 4.74 9.23 -7.77
C ASN A 85 5.22 8.10 -6.85
N SER A 86 4.73 8.03 -5.61
CA SER A 86 5.02 6.96 -4.66
C SER A 86 4.56 5.61 -5.19
N VAL A 87 3.32 5.52 -5.70
CA VAL A 87 2.78 4.27 -6.27
C VAL A 87 3.60 3.80 -7.47
N THR A 88 3.87 4.69 -8.44
CA THR A 88 4.72 4.38 -9.61
C THR A 88 6.15 3.99 -9.23
N THR A 89 6.68 4.57 -8.15
CA THR A 89 8.02 4.24 -7.66
C THR A 89 8.06 2.86 -7.03
N VAL A 90 7.07 2.52 -6.19
CA VAL A 90 6.95 1.19 -5.59
C VAL A 90 6.74 0.12 -6.65
N GLU A 91 5.90 0.37 -7.67
CA GLU A 91 5.70 -0.57 -8.78
C GLU A 91 7.03 -0.95 -9.45
N ARG A 92 7.84 0.06 -9.84
CA ARG A 92 9.16 -0.15 -10.44
C ARG A 92 10.12 -0.87 -9.50
N GLN A 93 10.13 -0.51 -8.21
CA GLN A 93 10.97 -1.17 -7.22
C GLN A 93 10.63 -2.66 -7.10
N ILE A 94 9.35 -3.02 -7.11
CA ILE A 94 8.92 -4.42 -7.03
C ILE A 94 9.32 -5.18 -8.29
N PHE A 95 9.12 -4.60 -9.48
CA PHE A 95 9.60 -5.24 -10.72
C PHE A 95 11.10 -5.50 -10.68
N ASN A 96 11.89 -4.54 -10.21
CA ASN A 96 13.35 -4.72 -10.09
C ASN A 96 13.70 -5.81 -9.07
N LEU A 97 13.00 -5.88 -7.93
CA LEU A 97 13.20 -6.93 -6.94
C LEU A 97 12.82 -8.33 -7.47
N GLN A 98 11.81 -8.42 -8.34
CA GLN A 98 11.32 -9.69 -8.88
C GLN A 98 12.10 -10.16 -10.11
N ALA A 99 12.82 -9.27 -10.81
CA ALA A 99 13.58 -9.62 -12.02
C ALA A 99 14.71 -10.64 -11.78
N GLY A 100 15.19 -10.77 -10.54
CA GLY A 100 16.31 -11.65 -10.17
C GLY A 100 15.94 -12.82 -9.25
N GLU A 101 14.68 -12.95 -8.83
CA GLU A 101 14.25 -13.96 -7.86
C GLU A 101 13.27 -14.95 -8.48
N PRO A 102 13.37 -16.26 -8.18
CA PRO A 102 12.36 -17.24 -8.58
C PRO A 102 11.10 -17.04 -7.73
N VAL A 103 10.22 -16.13 -8.16
CA VAL A 103 8.93 -15.83 -7.52
C VAL A 103 7.81 -16.54 -8.29
N SER A 104 6.83 -17.11 -7.57
CA SER A 104 5.67 -17.75 -8.19
C SER A 104 4.78 -16.73 -8.89
N LEU A 105 4.05 -17.12 -9.95
CA LEU A 105 3.14 -16.23 -10.68
C LEU A 105 2.08 -15.58 -9.77
N SER A 106 1.60 -16.34 -8.78
CA SER A 106 0.67 -15.86 -7.76
C SER A 106 1.20 -14.70 -6.89
N GLU A 107 2.53 -14.57 -6.80
CA GLU A 107 3.26 -13.58 -6.00
C GLU A 107 3.98 -12.52 -6.87
N THR A 108 4.02 -12.72 -8.19
CA THR A 108 4.64 -11.78 -9.14
C THR A 108 3.68 -10.64 -9.45
N LEU A 109 4.15 -9.40 -9.30
CA LEU A 109 3.35 -8.22 -9.64
C LEU A 109 3.21 -8.14 -11.16
N LEU A 110 2.00 -7.87 -11.64
CA LEU A 110 1.74 -7.51 -13.03
C LEU A 110 1.48 -6.01 -13.17
N SER A 111 0.69 -5.43 -12.26
CA SER A 111 0.46 -3.99 -12.22
C SER A 111 0.07 -3.49 -10.83
N LEU A 112 0.41 -2.23 -10.56
CA LEU A 112 0.00 -1.50 -9.38
C LEU A 112 -0.58 -0.15 -9.82
N THR A 113 -1.87 0.08 -9.57
CA THR A 113 -2.58 1.27 -10.05
C THR A 113 -3.16 2.04 -8.88
N LEU A 114 -2.92 3.35 -8.83
CA LEU A 114 -3.64 4.26 -7.93
C LEU A 114 -5.07 4.44 -8.45
N ILE A 115 -6.06 3.95 -7.71
CA ILE A 115 -7.48 4.07 -8.07
C ILE A 115 -8.04 5.38 -7.56
N GLN A 116 -7.78 5.70 -6.29
CA GLN A 116 -8.28 6.90 -5.65
C GLN A 116 -7.26 7.42 -4.65
N ALA A 117 -7.17 8.74 -4.54
CA ALA A 117 -6.66 9.39 -3.34
C ALA A 117 -7.59 10.55 -2.99
N SER A 118 -7.89 10.72 -1.71
CA SER A 118 -8.83 11.76 -1.25
C SER A 118 -8.54 12.16 0.18
N TYR A 119 -8.59 13.47 0.45
CA TYR A 119 -8.45 14.00 1.81
C TYR A 119 -9.82 14.05 2.50
N VAL A 120 -9.95 13.32 3.59
CA VAL A 120 -11.15 13.27 4.43
C VAL A 120 -11.02 14.31 5.53
N LYS A 121 -11.55 15.51 5.28
CA LYS A 121 -11.45 16.65 6.22
C LYS A 121 -12.00 16.34 7.62
N ALA A 122 -13.04 15.51 7.72
CA ALA A 122 -13.64 15.14 9.01
C ALA A 122 -12.68 14.32 9.90
N LEU A 123 -11.81 13.51 9.28
CA LEU A 123 -10.84 12.67 9.98
C LEU A 123 -9.43 13.26 9.97
N THR A 124 -9.19 14.31 9.17
CA THR A 124 -7.85 14.86 8.94
C THR A 124 -6.90 13.78 8.40
N THR A 125 -7.43 12.94 7.50
CA THR A 125 -6.77 11.72 7.01
C THR A 125 -6.83 11.67 5.50
N ILE A 126 -5.81 11.09 4.87
CA ILE A 126 -5.82 10.74 3.45
C ILE A 126 -6.31 9.31 3.31
N PHE A 127 -7.32 9.13 2.49
CA PHE A 127 -7.67 7.81 1.99
C PHE A 127 -6.99 7.60 0.63
N ILE A 128 -6.22 6.52 0.50
CA ILE A 128 -5.53 6.10 -0.72
C ILE A 128 -6.01 4.70 -1.04
N GLU A 129 -6.50 4.48 -2.26
CA GLU A 129 -6.88 3.15 -2.75
C GLU A 129 -5.99 2.77 -3.92
N VAL A 130 -5.32 1.62 -3.78
CA VAL A 130 -4.49 1.03 -4.83
C VAL A 130 -5.03 -0.33 -5.24
N ARG A 131 -5.00 -0.60 -6.53
CA ARG A 131 -5.29 -1.90 -7.12
C ARG A 131 -3.99 -2.60 -7.49
N LEU A 132 -3.86 -3.83 -7.02
CA LEU A 132 -2.78 -4.72 -7.38
C LEU A 132 -3.32 -5.81 -8.31
N VAL A 133 -2.55 -6.20 -9.31
CA VAL A 133 -2.82 -7.37 -10.14
C VAL A 133 -1.57 -8.23 -10.16
N ASN A 134 -1.70 -9.53 -9.92
CA ASN A 134 -0.58 -10.47 -10.04
C ASN A 134 -0.47 -11.05 -11.47
N ALA A 135 0.59 -11.80 -11.75
CA ALA A 135 0.81 -12.40 -13.07
C ALA A 135 -0.22 -13.49 -13.45
N GLU A 136 -1.01 -13.99 -12.50
CA GLU A 136 -2.14 -14.90 -12.74
C GLU A 136 -3.44 -14.15 -13.10
N GLY A 137 -3.45 -12.81 -13.03
CA GLY A 137 -4.62 -11.98 -13.27
C GLY A 137 -5.54 -11.82 -12.07
N VAL A 138 -5.17 -12.35 -10.90
CA VAL A 138 -5.87 -12.12 -9.64
C VAL A 138 -5.56 -10.70 -9.15
N PHE A 139 -6.57 -9.99 -8.66
CA PHE A 139 -6.40 -8.63 -8.17
C PHE A 139 -6.78 -8.48 -6.70
N SER A 140 -6.20 -7.47 -6.05
CA SER A 140 -6.50 -7.07 -4.69
C SER A 140 -6.66 -5.55 -4.64
N LEU A 141 -7.62 -5.07 -3.85
CA LEU A 141 -7.83 -3.65 -3.57
C LEU A 141 -7.36 -3.36 -2.15
N VAL A 142 -6.53 -2.34 -2.00
CA VAL A 142 -5.98 -1.94 -0.72
C VAL A 142 -6.32 -0.49 -0.46
N GLY A 143 -7.13 -0.26 0.57
CA GLY A 143 -7.33 1.05 1.16
C GLY A 143 -6.28 1.31 2.23
N ILE A 144 -5.63 2.47 2.17
CA ILE A 144 -4.66 2.96 3.14
C ILE A 144 -5.18 4.28 3.69
N LEU A 145 -5.25 4.38 5.00
CA LEU A 145 -5.61 5.59 5.73
C LEU A 145 -4.34 6.15 6.35
N VAL A 146 -3.99 7.38 5.96
CA VAL A 146 -2.71 8.05 6.26
C VAL A 146 -2.94 9.37 6.96
#